data_AF-R5JHN7-F1
#
_entry.id   AF-R5JHN7-F1
#
_cell.length_a   1.000
_cell.length_b   1.000
_cell.length_c   1.000
_cell.angle_alpha   90.00
_cell.angle_beta   90.00
_cell.angle_gamma   90.00
#
_symmetry.space_group_name_H-M   'P 1'
#
loop_
_entity.id
_entity.type
_entity.pdbx_description
1 polymer ?
#
loop_
_entity_poly.entity_id
_entity_poly.type
_entity_poly.pdbx_seq_one_letter_code
_entity_poly.pdbx_strand_id
1 'polypeptide(L)'
;MTHNLIGCPEFEMWTDIPSQFVNASINKSGNNLTVNSMIDDTNIALKGLFSSDNVTLKTGSNCTFTDIPKNYLVTLYKHDYLPYIYPIYLQNESVTGTYYLKGNKMYLGNHVDNTKDIGNFVIKSGTDIILDVSDELILDAGTEIELGATFEVNIK
;
A
#
# COMPACT_ATOMS: atom_id res chain seq x y z
N MET A 1 37.81 -20.83 8.98
CA MET A 1 36.45 -21.40 9.11
C MET A 1 35.52 -20.37 8.50
N THR A 2 34.87 -20.68 7.38
CA THR A 2 33.97 -19.75 6.68
C THR A 2 32.53 -20.14 7.01
N HIS A 3 31.77 -19.20 7.54
CA HIS A 3 30.32 -19.33 7.69
C HIS A 3 29.64 -18.66 6.47
N ASN A 4 28.74 -19.37 5.82
CA ASN A 4 27.91 -18.84 4.75
C ASN A 4 26.48 -18.71 5.27
N LEU A 5 25.85 -17.56 5.08
CA LEU A 5 24.42 -17.38 5.29
C LEU A 5 23.67 -17.86 4.04
N ILE A 6 22.71 -18.75 4.22
CA ILE A 6 21.80 -19.23 3.16
C ILE A 6 20.41 -18.71 3.50
N GLY A 7 19.82 -17.89 2.63
CA GLY A 7 18.54 -17.21 2.86
C GLY A 7 18.61 -15.72 2.53
N CYS A 8 17.57 -14.97 2.89
CA CYS A 8 17.56 -13.50 2.80
C CYS A 8 18.33 -12.94 4.00
N PRO A 9 19.49 -12.28 3.79
CA PRO A 9 20.29 -11.72 4.88
C PRO A 9 19.56 -10.66 5.71
N GLU A 10 18.56 -10.00 5.11
CA GLU A 10 17.77 -8.94 5.72
C GLU A 10 16.55 -9.47 6.50
N PHE A 11 16.36 -10.79 6.57
CA PHE A 11 15.21 -11.38 7.27
C PHE A 11 15.33 -11.17 8.79
N GLU A 12 14.41 -10.37 9.34
CA GLU A 12 14.29 -10.13 10.78
C GLU A 12 13.39 -11.21 11.40
N MET A 13 14.00 -12.11 12.20
CA MET A 13 13.27 -13.16 12.90
C MET A 13 12.60 -12.58 14.14
N TRP A 14 11.32 -12.92 14.37
CA TRP A 14 10.69 -12.64 15.66
C TRP A 14 11.37 -13.43 16.78
N THR A 15 11.55 -12.76 17.92
CA THR A 15 12.10 -13.33 19.15
C THR A 15 11.04 -13.63 20.20
N ASP A 16 9.80 -13.16 19.99
CA ASP A 16 8.63 -13.43 20.82
C ASP A 16 7.33 -13.49 19.97
N ILE A 17 6.17 -13.66 20.60
CA ILE A 17 4.86 -13.55 19.96
C ILE A 17 4.70 -12.09 19.46
N PRO A 18 4.51 -11.87 18.14
CA PRO A 18 4.50 -10.53 17.60
C PRO A 18 3.26 -9.74 18.05
N SER A 19 3.47 -8.47 18.36
CA SER A 19 2.40 -7.51 18.69
C SER A 19 1.72 -6.95 17.44
N GLN A 20 0.53 -6.38 17.61
CA GLN A 20 -0.20 -5.68 16.53
C GLN A 20 -0.09 -4.17 16.69
N PHE A 21 -0.08 -3.45 15.57
CA PHE A 21 -0.32 -2.01 15.58
C PHE A 21 -1.80 -1.74 15.87
N VAL A 22 -2.09 -1.06 16.97
CA VAL A 22 -3.46 -0.70 17.39
C VAL A 22 -3.61 0.81 17.29
N ASN A 23 -4.72 1.28 16.72
CA ASN A 23 -5.03 2.70 16.52
C ASN A 23 -4.02 3.47 15.64
N ALA A 24 -3.26 2.75 14.80
CA ALA A 24 -2.46 3.41 13.76
C ALA A 24 -3.39 4.24 12.85
N SER A 25 -2.95 5.44 12.50
CA SER A 25 -3.76 6.37 11.71
C SER A 25 -2.94 7.05 10.63
N ILE A 26 -3.59 7.26 9.50
CA ILE A 26 -3.01 7.91 8.33
C ILE A 26 -3.98 9.02 7.94
N ASN A 27 -3.48 10.25 7.83
CA ASN A 27 -4.27 11.42 7.50
C ASN A 27 -3.63 12.15 6.32
N LYS A 28 -4.35 12.24 5.20
CA LYS A 28 -3.93 13.02 4.03
C LYS A 28 -4.47 14.45 4.12
N SER A 29 -3.62 15.41 3.80
CA SER A 29 -3.99 16.82 3.68
C SER A 29 -3.25 17.45 2.51
N GLY A 30 -3.97 17.73 1.42
CA GLY A 30 -3.35 18.17 0.17
C GLY A 30 -2.37 17.12 -0.35
N ASN A 31 -1.11 17.52 -0.57
CA ASN A 31 -0.04 16.65 -1.04
C ASN A 31 0.80 16.02 0.09
N ASN A 32 0.34 16.13 1.34
CA ASN A 32 1.01 15.61 2.52
C ASN A 32 0.25 14.43 3.11
N LEU A 33 1.00 13.48 3.68
CA LEU A 33 0.47 12.33 4.40
C LEU A 33 1.11 12.23 5.76
N THR A 34 0.33 12.43 6.82
CA THR A 34 0.77 12.24 8.20
C THR A 34 0.40 10.85 8.66
N VAL A 35 1.40 10.10 9.11
CA VAL A 35 1.26 8.73 9.62
C VAL A 35 1.61 8.73 11.11
N ASN A 36 0.76 8.09 11.91
CA ASN A 36 1.01 7.85 13.33
C ASN A 36 0.82 6.36 13.62
N SER A 37 1.89 5.68 14.01
CA SER A 37 1.88 4.25 14.35
C SER A 37 1.53 3.99 15.81
N MET A 38 1.50 5.02 16.65
CA MET A 38 1.36 4.96 18.12
C MET A 38 2.52 4.27 18.86
N ILE A 39 3.55 3.80 18.14
CA ILE A 39 4.65 3.00 18.68
C ILE A 39 5.97 3.62 18.25
N ASP A 40 6.82 3.98 19.21
CA ASP A 40 8.13 4.56 18.92
C ASP A 40 9.03 3.58 18.15
N ASP A 41 9.98 4.13 17.40
CA ASP A 41 10.92 3.39 16.54
C ASP A 41 10.21 2.39 15.61
N THR A 42 9.05 2.77 15.07
CA THR A 42 8.38 2.03 13.99
C THR A 42 9.01 2.44 12.66
N ASN A 43 9.28 1.47 11.78
CA ASN A 43 9.62 1.77 10.40
C ASN A 43 8.34 2.00 9.58
N ILE A 44 8.32 3.10 8.85
CA ILE A 44 7.18 3.57 8.07
C ILE A 44 7.63 3.69 6.62
N ALA A 45 7.07 2.84 5.76
CA ALA A 45 7.35 2.86 4.33
C ALA A 45 6.16 3.43 3.54
N LEU A 46 6.45 4.37 2.64
CA LEU A 46 5.53 4.85 1.61
C LEU A 46 6.06 4.40 0.24
N LYS A 47 5.28 3.60 -0.47
CA LYS A 47 5.57 3.15 -1.84
C LYS A 47 4.58 3.79 -2.80
N GLY A 48 5.08 4.49 -3.82
CA GLY A 48 4.25 4.90 -4.96
C GLY A 48 3.80 3.71 -5.78
N LEU A 49 2.59 3.79 -6.33
CA LEU A 49 2.02 2.79 -7.24
C LEU A 49 1.89 3.37 -8.65
N PHE A 50 1.97 2.48 -9.65
CA PHE A 50 1.74 2.75 -11.07
C PHE A 50 2.69 3.80 -11.68
N SER A 51 2.22 5.04 -11.91
CA SER A 51 3.04 6.11 -12.48
C SER A 51 4.18 6.58 -11.57
N SER A 52 4.17 6.14 -10.30
CA SER A 52 5.30 6.27 -9.38
C SER A 52 5.74 4.91 -8.88
N ASP A 53 7.05 4.71 -8.73
CA ASP A 53 7.62 3.50 -8.13
C ASP A 53 8.58 3.83 -6.96
N ASN A 54 8.59 5.08 -6.50
CA ASN A 54 9.49 5.53 -5.44
C ASN A 54 9.14 4.89 -4.09
N VAL A 55 10.16 4.54 -3.32
CA VAL A 55 10.03 4.12 -1.91
C VAL A 55 10.65 5.18 -1.03
N THR A 56 9.89 5.67 -0.05
CA THR A 56 10.41 6.56 0.99
C THR A 56 10.24 5.90 2.35
N LEU A 57 11.31 5.90 3.15
CA LEU A 57 11.35 5.29 4.48
C LEU A 57 11.53 6.37 5.55
N LYS A 58 10.82 6.21 6.66
CA LYS A 58 11.00 7.00 7.88
C LYS A 58 10.95 6.07 9.10
N THR A 59 11.51 6.52 10.20
CA THR A 59 11.47 5.80 11.49
C THR A 59 10.99 6.74 12.58
N GLY A 60 10.10 6.24 13.44
CA GLY A 60 9.52 6.96 14.57
C GLY A 60 8.06 6.56 14.81
N SER A 61 7.43 7.11 15.85
CA SER A 61 6.00 6.91 16.12
C SER A 61 5.09 7.76 15.23
N ASN A 62 5.61 8.86 14.68
CA ASN A 62 4.90 9.73 13.78
C ASN A 62 5.82 10.29 12.69
N CYS A 63 5.26 10.54 11.52
CA CYS A 63 5.98 11.21 10.44
C CYS A 63 5.03 11.86 9.43
N THR A 64 5.55 12.79 8.63
CA THR A 64 4.84 13.37 7.48
C THR A 64 5.64 13.14 6.22
N PHE A 65 5.01 12.55 5.19
CA PHE A 65 5.51 12.53 3.83
C PHE A 65 4.96 13.74 3.07
N THR A 66 5.78 14.34 2.23
CA THR A 66 5.41 15.41 1.31
C THR A 66 5.51 14.86 -0.12
N ASP A 67 4.87 15.53 -1.06
CA ASP A 67 4.91 15.17 -2.48
C ASP A 67 4.49 13.72 -2.75
N ILE A 68 3.42 13.30 -2.08
CA ILE A 68 2.97 11.91 -2.14
C ILE A 68 2.49 11.53 -3.56
N PRO A 69 2.75 10.30 -4.01
CA PRO A 69 2.20 9.79 -5.26
C PRO A 69 0.68 9.82 -5.29
N LYS A 70 0.09 9.80 -6.48
CA LYS A 70 -1.36 9.76 -6.65
C LYS A 70 -1.96 8.52 -5.97
N ASN A 71 -1.43 7.35 -6.29
CA ASN A 71 -1.76 6.09 -5.64
C ASN A 71 -0.51 5.53 -4.94
N TYR A 72 -0.69 4.98 -3.75
CA TYR A 72 0.40 4.60 -2.88
C TYR A 72 0.00 3.49 -1.89
N LEU A 73 1.00 2.85 -1.30
CA LEU A 73 0.91 1.86 -0.25
C LEU A 73 1.70 2.37 0.97
N VAL A 74 1.08 2.31 2.16
CA VAL A 74 1.76 2.56 3.43
C VAL A 74 1.90 1.25 4.20
N THR A 75 3.11 0.93 4.63
CA THR A 75 3.41 -0.22 5.47
C THR A 75 4.11 0.21 6.75
N LEU A 76 3.63 -0.28 7.89
CA LEU A 76 4.29 -0.16 9.19
C LEU A 76 4.91 -1.51 9.56
N TYR A 77 6.16 -1.49 10.01
CA TYR A 77 6.83 -2.68 10.49
C TYR A 77 7.85 -2.34 11.57
N LYS A 78 8.07 -3.29 12.48
CA LYS A 78 8.98 -3.20 13.61
C LYS A 78 9.33 -4.62 14.06
N HIS A 79 10.52 -4.81 14.61
CA HIS A 79 10.90 -6.07 15.28
C HIS A 79 9.82 -6.51 16.26
N ASP A 80 9.45 -7.80 16.25
CA ASP A 80 8.37 -8.40 17.04
C ASP A 80 6.98 -7.75 16.86
N TYR A 81 6.69 -7.18 15.68
CA TYR A 81 5.34 -6.75 15.30
C TYR A 81 4.88 -7.41 14.00
N LEU A 82 3.58 -7.70 13.92
CA LEU A 82 2.92 -8.04 12.67
C LEU A 82 2.92 -6.81 11.76
N PRO A 83 3.38 -6.92 10.50
CA PRO A 83 3.32 -5.80 9.56
C PRO A 83 1.88 -5.31 9.39
N TYR A 84 1.71 -3.99 9.42
CA TYR A 84 0.42 -3.36 9.18
C TYR A 84 0.43 -2.70 7.80
N ILE A 85 -0.49 -3.13 6.94
CA ILE A 85 -0.75 -2.54 5.63
C ILE A 85 -1.99 -1.66 5.74
N TYR A 86 -1.82 -0.35 5.52
CA TYR A 86 -2.95 0.58 5.49
C TYR A 86 -3.84 0.30 4.26
N PRO A 87 -5.16 0.56 4.32
CA PRO A 87 -6.03 0.37 3.17
C PRO A 87 -5.53 1.11 1.92
N ILE A 88 -5.65 0.44 0.77
CA ILE A 88 -5.18 0.95 -0.52
C ILE A 88 -6.36 1.60 -1.24
N TYR A 89 -6.21 2.89 -1.58
CA TYR A 89 -7.20 3.65 -2.33
C TYR A 89 -6.66 3.98 -3.72
N LEU A 90 -7.29 3.40 -4.74
CA LEU A 90 -6.94 3.55 -6.14
C LEU A 90 -7.97 4.42 -6.85
N GLN A 91 -7.59 5.65 -7.20
CA GLN A 91 -8.45 6.59 -7.90
C GLN A 91 -7.67 7.55 -8.80
N ASN A 92 -8.39 8.16 -9.73
CA ASN A 92 -7.96 9.25 -10.61
C ASN A 92 -6.71 8.94 -11.45
N GLU A 93 -6.51 7.69 -11.86
CA GLU A 93 -5.32 7.28 -12.60
C GLU A 93 -5.67 6.29 -13.70
N SER A 94 -5.06 6.48 -14.86
CA SER A 94 -5.08 5.51 -15.96
C SER A 94 -3.78 4.72 -15.95
N VAL A 95 -3.87 3.42 -15.73
CA VAL A 95 -2.72 2.56 -15.45
C VAL A 95 -2.42 1.63 -16.62
N THR A 96 -1.12 1.41 -16.87
CA THR A 96 -0.57 0.53 -17.91
C THR A 96 0.54 -0.33 -17.33
N GLY A 97 0.65 -1.60 -17.72
CA GLY A 97 1.71 -2.51 -17.28
C GLY A 97 1.18 -3.74 -16.55
N THR A 98 2.04 -4.38 -15.76
CA THR A 98 1.71 -5.58 -14.99
C THR A 98 1.95 -5.34 -13.51
N TYR A 99 0.93 -5.51 -12.68
CA TYR A 99 0.98 -5.22 -11.25
C TYR A 99 0.40 -6.35 -10.40
N TYR A 100 1.10 -6.66 -9.31
CA TYR A 100 0.59 -7.49 -8.23
C TYR A 100 0.50 -6.62 -6.98
N LEU A 101 -0.71 -6.44 -6.44
CA LEU A 101 -0.95 -5.69 -5.22
C LEU A 101 -1.48 -6.64 -4.15
N LYS A 102 -0.90 -6.53 -2.95
CA LYS A 102 -1.37 -7.26 -1.77
C LYS A 102 -1.71 -6.27 -0.67
N GLY A 103 -2.86 -6.46 -0.04
CA GLY A 103 -3.33 -5.58 1.02
C GLY A 103 -4.54 -6.16 1.73
N ASN A 104 -4.84 -5.63 2.92
CA ASN A 104 -5.98 -6.11 3.69
C ASN A 104 -7.29 -5.58 3.11
N LYS A 105 -7.33 -4.27 2.86
CA LYS A 105 -8.48 -3.58 2.29
C LYS A 105 -8.08 -2.80 1.06
N MET A 106 -8.86 -2.89 0.00
CA MET A 106 -8.64 -2.14 -1.23
C MET A 106 -9.95 -1.52 -1.73
N TYR A 107 -9.87 -0.27 -2.16
CA TYR A 107 -10.99 0.49 -2.70
C TYR A 107 -10.57 1.07 -4.05
N LEU A 108 -11.33 0.78 -5.10
CA LEU A 108 -11.12 1.27 -6.46
C LEU A 108 -12.34 2.09 -6.87
N GLY A 109 -12.14 3.23 -7.53
CA GLY A 109 -13.25 4.02 -8.06
C GLY A 109 -12.85 5.47 -8.32
N ASN A 110 -13.85 6.34 -8.51
CA ASN A 110 -13.61 7.75 -8.79
C ASN A 110 -13.56 8.67 -7.56
N HIS A 111 -14.08 8.21 -6.42
CA HIS A 111 -14.13 8.98 -5.18
C HIS A 111 -14.15 8.07 -3.94
N VAL A 112 -13.23 7.09 -3.90
CA VAL A 112 -13.12 6.15 -2.77
C VAL A 112 -12.35 6.71 -1.58
N ASP A 113 -11.61 7.79 -1.78
CA ASP A 113 -10.98 8.60 -0.73
C ASP A 113 -11.32 10.08 -0.95
N ASN A 114 -12.10 10.62 -0.02
CA ASN A 114 -12.59 12.00 -0.04
C ASN A 114 -11.48 13.06 0.02
N THR A 115 -10.25 12.66 0.35
CA THR A 115 -9.12 13.57 0.49
C THR A 115 -8.27 13.68 -0.78
N LYS A 116 -8.46 12.82 -1.79
CA LYS A 116 -7.75 12.90 -3.09
C LYS A 116 -8.69 13.38 -4.19
N ASP A 117 -8.09 13.91 -5.25
CA ASP A 117 -8.83 14.46 -6.38
C ASP A 117 -9.74 13.39 -7.01
N ILE A 118 -10.94 13.83 -7.40
CA ILE A 118 -11.96 13.00 -8.04
C ILE A 118 -11.49 12.65 -9.47
N GLY A 119 -11.66 11.38 -9.85
CA GLY A 119 -11.46 10.93 -11.22
C GLY A 119 -11.39 9.41 -11.30
N ASN A 120 -11.74 8.83 -12.44
CA ASN A 120 -11.84 7.37 -12.60
C ASN A 120 -10.48 6.67 -12.41
N PHE A 121 -10.52 5.45 -11.89
CA PHE A 121 -9.41 4.52 -11.94
C PHE A 121 -9.59 3.62 -13.16
N VAL A 122 -8.71 3.77 -14.14
CA VAL A 122 -8.86 3.15 -15.47
C VAL A 122 -7.72 2.16 -15.70
N ILE A 123 -8.06 0.87 -15.78
CA ILE A 123 -7.14 -0.19 -16.20
C ILE A 123 -7.14 -0.23 -17.72
N LYS A 124 -6.05 0.24 -18.35
CA LYS A 124 -5.97 0.40 -19.81
C LYS A 124 -5.81 -0.94 -20.53
N SER A 125 -6.20 -0.99 -21.80
CA SER A 125 -6.01 -2.18 -22.65
C SER A 125 -4.54 -2.67 -22.62
N GLY A 126 -4.33 -3.99 -22.52
CA GLY A 126 -3.01 -4.59 -22.40
C GLY A 126 -2.38 -4.52 -21.00
N THR A 127 -3.13 -4.09 -19.99
CA THR A 127 -2.69 -4.07 -18.58
C THR A 127 -3.14 -5.33 -17.85
N ASP A 128 -2.27 -5.87 -17.01
CA ASP A 128 -2.58 -6.99 -16.13
C ASP A 128 -2.48 -6.55 -14.66
N ILE A 129 -3.58 -6.61 -13.91
CA ILE A 129 -3.58 -6.32 -12.47
C ILE A 129 -4.11 -7.53 -11.71
N ILE A 130 -3.34 -7.97 -10.71
CA ILE A 130 -3.73 -8.99 -9.74
C ILE A 130 -3.82 -8.33 -8.37
N LEU A 131 -4.99 -8.46 -7.72
CA LEU A 131 -5.21 -8.02 -6.35
C LEU A 131 -5.31 -9.25 -5.43
N ASP A 132 -4.46 -9.33 -4.40
CA ASP A 132 -4.55 -10.31 -3.31
C ASP A 132 -5.08 -9.60 -2.05
N VAL A 133 -6.35 -9.81 -1.74
CA VAL A 133 -7.11 -9.07 -0.71
C VAL A 133 -7.59 -10.02 0.39
N SER A 134 -7.34 -9.68 1.65
CA SER A 134 -7.63 -10.57 2.79
C SER A 134 -8.81 -10.15 3.67
N ASP A 135 -9.41 -8.98 3.46
CA ASP A 135 -10.55 -8.50 4.27
C ASP A 135 -11.65 -7.90 3.38
N GLU A 136 -11.37 -6.77 2.71
CA GLU A 136 -12.41 -6.03 1.99
C GLU A 136 -11.92 -5.51 0.63
N LEU A 137 -12.72 -5.77 -0.41
CA LEU A 137 -12.57 -5.15 -1.72
C LEU A 137 -13.86 -4.42 -2.09
N ILE A 138 -13.73 -3.14 -2.45
CA ILE A 138 -14.82 -2.36 -3.06
C ILE A 138 -14.38 -1.89 -4.44
N LEU A 139 -15.19 -2.20 -5.43
CA LEU A 139 -15.13 -1.63 -6.78
C LEU A 139 -16.30 -0.66 -6.91
N ASP A 140 -16.04 0.62 -6.69
CA ASP A 140 -17.03 1.68 -6.77
C ASP A 140 -17.13 2.26 -8.19
N ALA A 141 -18.11 3.13 -8.40
CA ALA A 141 -18.30 3.87 -9.64
C ALA A 141 -16.99 4.53 -10.09
N GLY A 142 -16.72 4.45 -11.40
CA GLY A 142 -15.47 4.95 -11.99
C GLY A 142 -14.28 3.99 -11.84
N THR A 143 -14.50 2.74 -11.41
CA THR A 143 -13.59 1.64 -11.73
C THR A 143 -13.85 1.21 -13.17
N GLU A 144 -12.91 1.45 -14.07
CA GLU A 144 -13.03 1.12 -15.49
C GLU A 144 -11.95 0.12 -15.91
N ILE A 145 -12.37 -0.88 -16.68
CA ILE A 145 -11.48 -1.92 -17.22
C ILE A 145 -11.69 -1.93 -18.73
N GLU A 146 -10.67 -1.50 -19.47
CA GLU A 146 -10.75 -1.44 -20.93
C GLU A 146 -10.66 -2.84 -21.54
N LEU A 147 -11.33 -3.02 -22.68
CA LEU A 147 -11.25 -4.27 -23.44
C LEU A 147 -9.79 -4.62 -23.75
N GLY A 148 -9.40 -5.84 -23.41
CA GLY A 148 -8.03 -6.34 -23.58
C GLY A 148 -7.12 -6.14 -22.36
N ALA A 149 -7.63 -5.63 -21.24
CA ALA A 149 -6.97 -5.72 -19.94
C ALA A 149 -7.33 -7.03 -19.21
N THR A 150 -6.45 -7.47 -18.31
CA THR A 150 -6.70 -8.54 -17.35
C THR A 150 -6.83 -7.96 -15.95
N PHE A 151 -7.90 -8.30 -15.26
CA PHE A 151 -8.12 -7.94 -13.86
C PHE A 151 -8.48 -9.18 -13.07
N GLU A 152 -7.60 -9.58 -12.16
CA GLU A 152 -7.77 -10.75 -11.30
C GLU A 152 -7.86 -10.31 -9.84
N VAL A 153 -8.77 -10.94 -9.11
CA VAL A 153 -8.92 -10.74 -7.66
C VAL A 153 -8.85 -12.10 -6.97
N ASN A 154 -7.93 -12.20 -6.03
CA ASN A 154 -7.79 -13.29 -5.09
C ASN A 154 -8.31 -12.80 -3.73
N ILE A 155 -9.48 -13.30 -3.31
CA ILE A 155 -10.07 -13.01 -2.01
C ILE A 155 -9.85 -14.24 -1.11
N LYS A 156 -9.33 -14.03 0.10
CA LYS A 156 -9.06 -15.08 1.09
C LYS A 156 -10.03 -15.02 2.27
#